data_AF-A0A3L6N0G4-F1
#
_entry.id   AF-A0A3L6N0G4-F1
#
_cell.length_a   1.000
_cell.length_b   1.000
_cell.length_c   1.000
_cell.angle_alpha   90.00
_cell.angle_beta   90.00
_cell.angle_gamma   90.00
#
_symmetry.space_group_name_H-M   'P 1'
#
loop_
_entity.id
_entity.type
_entity.pdbx_description
1 polymer ?
#
loop_
_entity_poly.entity_id
_entity_poly.type
_entity_poly.pdbx_seq_one_letter_code
_entity_poly.pdbx_strand_id
1 'polypeptide(L)'
;MGELLSLLSYGNALRRPQGSSFRFHWSDDGEVLSWDGNQRLSMVDFRGLTREVLRSATASCSRLMYDWEPPHTDLSLIRDNLSTTTTGYSFVSDPANKLTGAYPELLLRACISPVDGLLRLQGKDHGTWNIKAARAYLEAHDDHLKGLMVLCNLDGGQFARISELLTLECFNTASRERGIGLWGSKMCSITRHHKARLATNNEFYIVRFFSIPVSRLIFQYLVYIRPVAISILRKCFHIEHTDALLFSPLSQIGLKSTPWTVSTFTKELRRHCSAAAGIPPGIGVQMYRQISIAITERHVHDAAIRFNRFDDTTGTAGPEVAYAWQSGHRP
;
A
#
# COMPACT_ATOMS: atom_id res chain seq x y z
N MET A 1 14.35 11.24 -40.29
CA MET A 1 14.03 10.42 -39.09
C MET A 1 13.86 11.30 -37.83
N GLY A 2 14.71 12.32 -37.60
CA GLY A 2 14.60 13.22 -36.44
C GLY A 2 13.33 14.09 -36.42
N GLU A 3 12.81 14.49 -37.57
CA GLU A 3 11.59 15.33 -37.67
C GLU A 3 10.31 14.57 -37.29
N LEU A 4 10.22 13.28 -37.65
CA LEU A 4 9.13 12.40 -37.23
C LEU A 4 9.17 12.11 -35.72
N LEU A 5 10.36 12.00 -35.13
CA LEU A 5 10.53 11.86 -33.68
C LEU A 5 10.22 13.17 -32.94
N SER A 6 10.53 14.31 -33.56
CA SER A 6 10.17 15.65 -33.07
C SER A 6 8.64 15.87 -33.11
N LEU A 7 7.98 15.49 -34.21
CA LEU A 7 6.52 15.55 -34.32
C LEU A 7 5.81 14.54 -33.41
N LEU A 8 6.41 13.37 -33.15
CA LEU A 8 5.90 12.40 -32.17
C LEU A 8 6.05 12.92 -30.74
N SER A 9 7.17 13.57 -30.41
CA SER A 9 7.39 14.15 -29.09
C SER A 9 6.53 15.40 -28.86
N TYR A 10 6.36 16.25 -29.88
CA TYR A 10 5.40 17.36 -29.89
C TYR A 10 3.95 16.85 -29.80
N GLY A 11 3.60 15.84 -30.60
CA GLY A 11 2.31 15.17 -30.54
C GLY A 11 2.06 14.49 -29.19
N ASN A 12 3.08 13.98 -28.51
CA ASN A 12 2.99 13.47 -27.13
C ASN A 12 2.89 14.57 -26.07
N ALA A 13 3.51 15.74 -26.30
CA ALA A 13 3.34 16.92 -25.45
C ALA A 13 1.90 17.46 -25.55
N LEU A 14 1.33 17.47 -26.75
CA LEU A 14 -0.07 17.80 -27.01
C LEU A 14 -1.03 16.69 -26.54
N ARG A 15 -0.66 15.42 -26.70
CA ARG A 15 -1.32 14.22 -26.15
C ARG A 15 -0.92 13.99 -24.69
N ARG A 16 -0.64 15.05 -23.93
CA ARG A 16 -0.99 15.01 -22.52
C ARG A 16 -2.51 15.00 -22.50
N PRO A 17 -3.18 13.94 -22.05
CA PRO A 17 -4.56 14.12 -21.68
C PRO A 17 -4.49 15.12 -20.51
N GLN A 18 -4.83 16.38 -20.77
CA GLN A 18 -5.62 17.12 -19.80
C GLN A 18 -6.91 16.30 -19.64
N GLY A 19 -6.83 15.19 -18.89
CA GLY A 19 -8.02 14.63 -18.28
C GLY A 19 -8.65 15.78 -17.49
N SER A 20 -9.98 15.84 -17.48
CA SER A 20 -10.77 16.91 -16.85
C SER A 20 -9.98 17.59 -15.72
N SER A 21 -9.46 18.79 -15.97
CA SER A 21 -8.80 19.55 -14.91
C SER A 21 -9.90 19.85 -13.90
N PHE A 22 -9.94 19.11 -12.79
CA PHE A 22 -10.81 19.50 -11.69
C PHE A 22 -10.31 20.87 -11.26
N ARG A 23 -11.16 21.88 -11.46
CA ARG A 23 -10.81 23.25 -11.11
C ARG A 23 -11.09 23.40 -9.63
N PHE A 24 -10.03 23.23 -8.84
CA PHE A 24 -10.09 23.36 -7.40
C PHE A 24 -10.02 24.83 -6.98
N HIS A 25 -10.80 25.18 -5.98
CA HIS A 25 -10.77 26.51 -5.35
C HIS A 25 -10.59 26.33 -3.85
N TRP A 26 -9.62 27.05 -3.30
CA TRP A 26 -9.32 27.07 -1.87
C TRP A 26 -10.08 28.20 -1.19
N SER A 27 -10.51 27.96 0.05
CA SER A 27 -10.86 29.05 0.97
C SER A 27 -9.63 29.91 1.29
N ASP A 28 -9.86 31.15 1.73
CA ASP A 28 -8.79 32.11 2.02
C ASP A 28 -7.81 31.58 3.09
N ASP A 29 -8.33 30.88 4.09
CA ASP A 29 -7.55 30.21 5.15
C ASP A 29 -6.81 28.95 4.67
N GLY A 30 -7.10 28.47 3.45
CA GLY A 30 -6.54 27.24 2.91
C GLY A 30 -7.05 25.95 3.56
N GLU A 31 -8.09 25.97 4.40
CA GLU A 31 -8.56 24.77 5.11
C GLU A 31 -9.71 24.04 4.39
N VAL A 32 -10.31 24.62 3.34
CA VAL A 32 -11.40 24.02 2.58
C VAL A 32 -11.10 24.01 1.08
N LEU A 33 -11.13 22.82 0.49
CA LEU A 33 -11.02 22.57 -0.94
C LEU A 33 -12.40 22.40 -1.56
N SER A 34 -12.69 23.10 -2.66
CA SER A 34 -13.97 23.00 -3.36
C SER A 34 -13.83 22.77 -4.86
N TRP A 35 -14.76 22.00 -5.43
CA TRP A 35 -14.81 21.69 -6.87
C TRP A 35 -16.24 21.37 -7.32
N ASP A 36 -16.46 21.32 -8.63
CA ASP A 36 -17.76 20.98 -9.26
C ASP A 36 -18.97 21.75 -8.67
N GLY A 37 -18.75 23.03 -8.33
CA GLY A 37 -19.75 23.96 -7.82
C GLY A 37 -20.17 23.76 -6.36
N ASN A 38 -20.43 22.51 -5.95
CA ASN A 38 -21.05 22.20 -4.66
C ASN A 38 -20.23 21.25 -3.77
N GLN A 39 -19.20 20.59 -4.30
CA GLN A 39 -18.39 19.67 -3.51
C GLN A 39 -17.38 20.45 -2.69
N ARG A 40 -17.25 20.07 -1.41
CA ARG A 40 -16.34 20.70 -0.45
C ARG A 40 -15.71 19.64 0.42
N LEU A 41 -14.42 19.78 0.68
CA LEU A 41 -13.64 18.91 1.56
C LEU A 41 -12.80 19.78 2.47
N SER A 42 -13.04 19.69 3.78
CA SER A 42 -12.17 20.36 4.76
C SER A 42 -10.90 19.54 5.01
N MET A 43 -9.82 20.20 5.41
CA MET A 43 -8.58 19.51 5.81
C MET A 43 -8.77 18.72 7.11
N VAL A 44 -9.71 19.10 7.96
CA VAL A 44 -10.12 18.33 9.14
C VAL A 44 -10.72 16.99 8.73
N ASP A 45 -11.66 17.01 7.78
CA ASP A 45 -12.32 15.80 7.26
C ASP A 45 -11.34 14.93 6.49
N PHE A 46 -10.49 15.54 5.64
CA PHE A 46 -9.44 14.83 4.91
C PHE A 46 -8.47 14.09 5.84
N ARG A 47 -7.97 14.75 6.89
CA ARG A 47 -7.14 14.09 7.93
C ARG A 47 -7.96 13.04 8.70
N GLY A 48 -9.24 13.32 8.92
CA GLY A 48 -10.21 12.40 9.54
C GLY A 48 -10.35 11.08 8.79
N LEU A 49 -10.41 11.12 7.44
CA LEU A 49 -10.44 9.93 6.60
C LEU A 49 -9.26 9.01 6.88
N THR A 50 -8.02 9.52 6.82
CA THR A 50 -6.82 8.69 7.07
C THR A 50 -6.83 8.09 8.48
N ARG A 51 -7.24 8.86 9.49
CA ARG A 51 -7.38 8.35 10.88
C ARG A 51 -8.42 7.23 10.97
N GLU A 52 -9.54 7.36 10.28
CA GLU A 52 -10.61 6.36 10.30
C GLU A 52 -10.20 5.07 9.59
N VAL A 53 -9.52 5.17 8.44
CA VAL A 53 -8.95 3.98 7.78
C VAL A 53 -7.90 3.33 8.67
N LEU A 54 -7.04 4.12 9.33
CA LEU A 54 -6.02 3.61 10.25
C LEU A 54 -6.67 2.86 11.41
N ARG A 55 -7.67 3.46 12.06
CA ARG A 55 -8.44 2.86 13.15
C ARG A 55 -9.09 1.55 12.71
N SER A 56 -9.72 1.52 11.53
CA SER A 56 -10.34 0.31 10.99
C SER A 56 -9.31 -0.79 10.70
N ALA A 57 -8.15 -0.46 10.16
CA ALA A 57 -7.10 -1.43 9.85
C ALA A 57 -6.40 -1.94 11.11
N THR A 58 -6.20 -1.09 12.12
CA THR A 58 -5.71 -1.51 13.44
C THR A 58 -6.67 -2.49 14.08
N ALA A 59 -7.97 -2.20 14.08
CA ALA A 59 -8.97 -3.11 14.64
C ALA A 59 -9.03 -4.46 13.90
N SER A 60 -8.91 -4.48 12.57
CA SER A 60 -8.85 -5.75 11.84
C SER A 60 -7.54 -6.50 12.05
N CYS A 61 -6.42 -5.78 12.22
CA CYS A 61 -5.13 -6.36 12.58
C CYS A 61 -5.19 -7.04 13.95
N SER A 62 -5.69 -6.35 14.97
CA SER A 62 -5.85 -6.90 16.33
C SER A 62 -6.68 -8.17 16.33
N ARG A 63 -7.81 -8.19 15.59
CA ARG A 63 -8.62 -9.40 15.43
C ARG A 63 -7.85 -10.56 14.79
N LEU A 64 -7.13 -10.32 13.70
CA LEU A 64 -6.32 -11.35 13.03
C LEU A 64 -5.13 -11.82 13.87
N MET A 65 -4.69 -10.98 14.80
CA MET A 65 -3.69 -11.26 15.81
C MET A 65 -4.29 -11.94 17.06
N TYR A 66 -5.60 -12.16 17.14
CA TYR A 66 -6.29 -12.64 18.36
C TYR A 66 -5.98 -11.79 19.59
N ASP A 67 -5.96 -10.47 19.40
CA ASP A 67 -5.57 -9.44 20.39
C ASP A 67 -4.20 -9.68 21.04
N TRP A 68 -3.37 -10.51 20.40
CA TRP A 68 -2.00 -10.74 20.82
C TRP A 68 -1.11 -9.59 20.39
N GLU A 69 -0.38 -9.05 21.36
CA GLU A 69 0.69 -8.09 21.12
C GLU A 69 2.04 -8.82 21.25
N PRO A 70 2.77 -9.03 20.14
CA PRO A 70 4.13 -9.54 20.21
C PRO A 70 5.02 -8.60 21.02
N PRO A 71 6.14 -9.09 21.58
CA PRO A 71 7.12 -8.24 22.25
C PRO A 71 7.46 -7.02 21.40
N HIS A 72 7.52 -5.85 22.04
CA HIS A 72 7.73 -4.60 21.34
C HIS A 72 8.94 -4.69 20.41
N THR A 73 8.66 -4.65 19.11
CA THR A 73 9.71 -4.68 18.09
C THR A 73 10.02 -3.25 17.71
N ASP A 74 11.18 -2.76 18.14
CA ASP A 74 11.70 -1.51 17.63
C ASP A 74 12.17 -1.75 16.18
N LEU A 75 11.46 -1.15 15.23
CA LEU A 75 11.79 -1.23 13.80
C LEU A 75 13.19 -0.66 13.50
N SER A 76 13.74 0.17 14.40
CA SER A 76 15.11 0.68 14.27
C SER A 76 16.19 -0.41 14.37
N LEU A 77 15.87 -1.52 15.05
CA LEU A 77 16.76 -2.64 15.26
C LEU A 77 16.65 -3.72 14.17
N ILE A 78 15.64 -3.63 13.31
CA ILE A 78 15.42 -4.58 12.23
C ILE A 78 16.39 -4.28 11.09
N ARG A 79 17.22 -5.27 10.77
CA ARG A 79 18.17 -5.21 9.66
C ARG A 79 17.45 -5.44 8.33
N ASP A 80 17.71 -4.57 7.37
CA ASP A 80 17.28 -4.79 5.99
C ASP A 80 18.35 -4.31 5.02
N ASN A 81 18.98 -5.24 4.30
CA ASN A 81 19.97 -4.90 3.29
C ASN A 81 19.27 -4.67 1.93
N LEU A 82 19.00 -3.41 1.60
CA LEU A 82 18.38 -3.04 0.32
C LEU A 82 19.23 -3.42 -0.90
N SER A 83 20.55 -3.64 -0.75
CA SER A 83 21.41 -4.05 -1.87
C SER A 83 21.34 -5.54 -2.20
N THR A 84 20.72 -6.36 -1.34
CA THR A 84 20.62 -7.80 -1.57
C THR A 84 19.57 -8.08 -2.66
N THR A 85 20.00 -8.79 -3.70
CA THR A 85 19.15 -9.24 -4.83
C THR A 85 18.84 -10.74 -4.79
N THR A 86 19.28 -11.45 -3.76
CA THR A 86 19.05 -12.90 -3.58
C THR A 86 17.56 -13.22 -3.58
N THR A 87 17.15 -14.19 -4.40
CA THR A 87 15.77 -14.71 -4.43
C THR A 87 15.33 -15.19 -3.06
N GLY A 88 14.14 -14.80 -2.64
CA GLY A 88 13.56 -15.09 -1.32
C GLY A 88 13.95 -14.08 -0.23
N TYR A 89 14.87 -13.14 -0.49
CA TYR A 89 15.33 -12.20 0.53
C TYR A 89 14.31 -11.07 0.80
N SER A 90 14.11 -10.78 2.08
CA SER A 90 13.47 -9.61 2.68
C SER A 90 14.00 -9.42 4.10
N PHE A 91 13.63 -8.32 4.78
CA PHE A 91 13.94 -8.16 6.20
C PHE A 91 13.35 -9.29 7.07
N VAL A 92 12.25 -9.93 6.66
CA VAL A 92 11.65 -11.05 7.40
C VAL A 92 12.57 -12.28 7.37
N SER A 93 13.18 -12.55 6.20
CA SER A 93 14.09 -13.67 6.00
C SER A 93 15.52 -13.39 6.44
N ASP A 94 15.87 -12.15 6.77
CA ASP A 94 17.22 -11.80 7.20
C ASP A 94 17.55 -12.57 8.51
N PRO A 95 18.59 -13.43 8.51
CA PRO A 95 18.90 -14.27 9.66
C PRO A 95 19.16 -13.49 10.95
N ALA A 96 19.62 -12.23 10.86
CA ALA A 96 19.87 -11.39 12.03
C ALA A 96 18.58 -11.06 12.80
N ASN A 97 17.43 -10.99 12.11
CA ASN A 97 16.17 -10.55 12.71
C ASN A 97 15.38 -11.69 13.37
N LYS A 98 15.66 -12.96 13.02
CA LYS A 98 14.97 -14.15 13.57
C LYS A 98 13.43 -14.12 13.44
N LEU A 99 12.91 -13.52 12.36
CA LEU A 99 11.45 -13.30 12.19
C LEU A 99 10.72 -14.44 11.48
N THR A 100 11.39 -15.23 10.64
CA THR A 100 10.76 -16.35 9.89
C THR A 100 10.02 -17.35 10.80
N GLY A 101 10.49 -17.53 12.03
CA GLY A 101 9.91 -18.43 13.02
C GLY A 101 8.98 -17.77 14.04
N ALA A 102 8.55 -16.52 13.84
CA ALA A 102 7.79 -15.76 14.85
C ALA A 102 6.28 -16.03 14.84
N TYR A 103 5.72 -16.46 13.70
CA TYR A 103 4.28 -16.71 13.52
C TYR A 103 3.66 -17.94 14.23
N PRO A 104 4.39 -18.98 14.67
CA PRO A 104 3.78 -20.16 15.29
C PRO A 104 2.94 -19.86 16.54
N GLU A 105 3.33 -18.85 17.34
CA GLU A 105 2.55 -18.40 18.50
C GLU A 105 1.17 -17.88 18.08
N LEU A 106 1.10 -17.07 17.02
CA LEU A 106 -0.17 -16.62 16.46
C LEU A 106 -0.99 -17.79 15.90
N LEU A 107 -0.35 -18.74 15.20
CA LEU A 107 -1.04 -19.91 14.68
C LEU A 107 -1.64 -20.75 15.82
N LEU A 108 -0.91 -20.94 16.92
CA LEU A 108 -1.40 -21.65 18.09
C LEU A 108 -2.66 -20.98 18.66
N ARG A 109 -2.62 -19.65 18.83
CA ARG A 109 -3.78 -18.85 19.28
C ARG A 109 -4.98 -19.01 18.35
N ALA A 110 -4.74 -18.98 17.05
CA ALA A 110 -5.77 -19.21 16.06
C ALA A 110 -6.39 -20.62 16.19
N CYS A 111 -5.57 -21.64 16.44
CA CYS A 111 -6.03 -23.01 16.64
C CYS A 111 -6.91 -23.17 17.87
N ILE A 112 -6.55 -22.52 18.99
CA ILE A 112 -7.20 -22.71 20.30
C ILE A 112 -8.23 -21.62 20.66
N SER A 113 -8.50 -20.67 19.75
CA SER A 113 -9.47 -19.59 20.01
C SER A 113 -10.84 -20.17 20.41
N PRO A 114 -11.46 -19.70 21.51
CA PRO A 114 -12.74 -20.22 21.99
C PRO A 114 -13.92 -19.84 21.10
N VAL A 115 -13.80 -18.76 20.30
CA VAL A 115 -14.91 -18.23 19.48
C VAL A 115 -14.84 -18.78 18.05
N ASP A 116 -13.66 -18.72 17.44
CA ASP A 116 -13.42 -18.97 16.02
C ASP A 116 -12.17 -19.85 15.81
N GLY A 117 -11.91 -20.76 16.76
CA GLY A 117 -10.79 -21.69 16.72
C GLY A 117 -10.72 -22.51 15.43
N LEU A 118 -9.50 -22.64 14.90
CA LEU A 118 -9.22 -23.43 13.69
C LEU A 118 -9.27 -24.94 13.95
N LEU A 119 -9.24 -25.40 15.21
CA LEU A 119 -9.38 -26.81 15.55
C LEU A 119 -10.72 -27.09 16.22
N ARG A 120 -11.39 -28.17 15.79
CA ARG A 120 -12.53 -28.76 16.50
C ARG A 120 -12.03 -29.96 17.28
N LEU A 121 -12.27 -29.96 18.58
CA LEU A 121 -12.03 -31.13 19.42
C LEU A 121 -13.08 -32.20 19.08
N GLN A 122 -12.63 -33.38 18.65
CA GLN A 122 -13.47 -34.57 18.56
C GLN A 122 -12.92 -35.65 19.50
N GLY A 123 -13.64 -35.92 20.59
CA GLY A 123 -13.21 -36.90 21.59
C GLY A 123 -11.91 -36.52 22.31
N LYS A 124 -11.26 -37.50 22.96
CA LYS A 124 -10.09 -37.25 23.82
C LYS A 124 -8.78 -36.99 23.06
N ASP A 125 -8.64 -37.45 21.81
CA ASP A 125 -7.30 -37.54 21.17
C ASP A 125 -7.20 -37.03 19.72
N HIS A 126 -8.29 -36.56 19.07
CA HIS A 126 -8.24 -36.14 17.66
C HIS A 126 -8.92 -34.77 17.41
N GLY A 127 -8.10 -33.77 17.10
CA GLY A 127 -8.57 -32.48 16.60
C GLY A 127 -8.69 -32.48 15.07
N THR A 128 -9.82 -32.04 14.52
CA THR A 128 -9.98 -31.84 13.06
C THR A 128 -10.01 -30.35 12.72
N TRP A 129 -9.54 -29.99 11.52
CA TRP A 129 -9.57 -28.59 11.09
C TRP A 129 -11.02 -28.09 10.92
N ASN A 130 -11.31 -26.95 11.52
CA ASN A 130 -12.55 -26.20 11.32
C ASN A 130 -12.49 -25.44 9.99
N ILE A 131 -12.82 -26.12 8.89
CA ILE A 131 -12.73 -25.53 7.54
C ILE A 131 -13.51 -24.21 7.40
N LYS A 132 -14.64 -24.07 8.12
CA LYS A 132 -15.42 -22.82 8.13
C LYS A 132 -14.65 -21.67 8.79
N ALA A 133 -14.03 -21.91 9.95
CA ALA A 133 -13.21 -20.90 10.62
C ALA A 133 -11.94 -20.58 9.82
N ALA A 134 -11.30 -21.60 9.23
CA ALA A 134 -10.15 -21.43 8.35
C ALA A 134 -10.49 -20.53 7.14
N ARG A 135 -11.65 -20.74 6.50
CA ARG A 135 -12.13 -19.88 5.41
C ARG A 135 -12.39 -18.45 5.91
N ALA A 136 -13.06 -18.30 7.04
CA ALA A 136 -13.36 -17.00 7.63
C ALA A 136 -12.09 -16.21 7.98
N TYR A 137 -11.03 -16.88 8.48
CA TYR A 137 -9.73 -16.24 8.71
C TYR A 137 -9.12 -15.71 7.41
N LEU A 138 -9.15 -16.50 6.32
CA LEU A 138 -8.64 -16.06 5.02
C LEU A 138 -9.44 -14.89 4.44
N GLU A 139 -10.76 -14.87 4.62
CA GLU A 139 -11.62 -13.76 4.20
C GLU A 139 -11.32 -12.49 5.03
N ALA A 140 -11.17 -12.62 6.35
CA ALA A 140 -10.76 -11.52 7.23
C ALA A 140 -9.36 -11.00 6.90
N HIS A 141 -8.43 -11.88 6.55
CA HIS A 141 -7.10 -11.54 6.02
C HIS A 141 -7.22 -10.66 4.78
N ASP A 142 -8.03 -11.07 3.79
CA ASP A 142 -8.19 -10.32 2.54
C ASP A 142 -8.82 -8.95 2.80
N ASP A 143 -9.79 -8.85 3.71
CA ASP A 143 -10.40 -7.57 4.08
C ASP A 143 -9.44 -6.65 4.84
N HIS A 144 -8.59 -7.17 5.73
CA HIS A 144 -7.53 -6.41 6.36
C HIS A 144 -6.51 -5.91 5.33
N LEU A 145 -6.09 -6.79 4.41
CA LEU A 145 -5.10 -6.47 3.38
C LEU A 145 -5.61 -5.41 2.38
N LYS A 146 -6.92 -5.38 2.08
CA LYS A 146 -7.56 -4.28 1.34
C LYS A 146 -7.45 -2.94 2.09
N GLY A 147 -7.69 -2.93 3.40
CA GLY A 147 -7.51 -1.74 4.24
C GLY A 147 -6.06 -1.26 4.27
N LEU A 148 -5.10 -2.18 4.44
CA LEU A 148 -3.66 -1.90 4.35
C LEU A 148 -3.28 -1.29 3.00
N MET A 149 -3.82 -1.83 1.89
CA MET A 149 -3.56 -1.32 0.55
C MET A 149 -3.98 0.15 0.40
N VAL A 150 -5.15 0.52 0.94
CA VAL A 150 -5.62 1.91 0.97
C VAL A 150 -4.70 2.76 1.84
N LEU A 151 -4.36 2.31 3.05
CA LEU A 151 -3.45 3.03 3.95
C LEU A 151 -2.09 3.31 3.36
N CYS A 152 -1.49 2.35 2.65
CA CYS A 152 -0.22 2.57 1.97
C CYS A 152 -0.25 3.77 1.00
N ASN A 153 -1.42 4.14 0.47
CA ASN A 153 -1.57 5.34 -0.37
C ASN A 153 -1.95 6.59 0.40
N LEU A 154 -2.74 6.49 1.47
CA LEU A 154 -3.14 7.65 2.27
C LEU A 154 -1.99 8.17 3.14
N ASP A 155 -1.12 7.26 3.61
CA ASP A 155 -0.02 7.54 4.55
C ASP A 155 1.32 7.77 3.85
N GLY A 156 1.55 7.16 2.68
CA GLY A 156 2.80 7.20 1.94
C GLY A 156 3.11 8.52 1.20
N GLY A 157 2.47 9.63 1.59
CA GLY A 157 2.59 10.93 0.93
C GLY A 157 1.76 11.02 -0.34
N GLN A 158 2.37 11.42 -1.47
CA GLN A 158 1.66 11.57 -2.73
C GLN A 158 1.09 10.24 -3.22
N PHE A 159 -0.17 10.30 -3.66
CA PHE A 159 -0.95 9.15 -4.05
C PHE A 159 -0.29 8.38 -5.22
N ALA A 160 0.10 7.14 -4.96
CA ALA A 160 0.83 6.33 -5.93
C ALA A 160 -0.06 5.94 -7.12
N ARG A 161 0.56 5.54 -8.22
CA ARG A 161 -0.21 4.83 -9.25
C ARG A 161 -0.60 3.47 -8.69
N ILE A 162 -1.91 3.23 -8.60
CA ILE A 162 -2.45 1.98 -8.05
C ILE A 162 -1.94 0.75 -8.79
N SER A 163 -1.76 0.84 -10.11
CA SER A 163 -1.16 -0.23 -10.90
C SER A 163 0.30 -0.54 -10.52
N GLU A 164 1.05 0.42 -9.97
CA GLU A 164 2.42 0.19 -9.49
C GLU A 164 2.40 -0.39 -8.06
N LEU A 165 1.53 0.13 -7.19
CA LEU A 165 1.29 -0.39 -5.84
C LEU A 165 0.91 -1.87 -5.85
N LEU A 166 -0.01 -2.26 -6.74
CA LEU A 166 -0.49 -3.64 -6.84
C LEU A 166 0.60 -4.61 -7.34
N THR A 167 1.80 -4.13 -7.66
CA THR A 167 2.94 -4.97 -8.08
C THR A 167 4.01 -5.11 -7.00
N LEU A 168 3.79 -4.57 -5.79
CA LEU A 168 4.73 -4.71 -4.68
C LEU A 168 4.88 -6.18 -4.27
N GLU A 169 6.12 -6.61 -4.06
CA GLU A 169 6.46 -7.97 -3.64
C GLU A 169 6.94 -8.00 -2.18
N CYS A 170 6.61 -9.03 -1.42
CA CYS A 170 7.02 -9.22 -0.03
C CYS A 170 8.52 -9.53 0.10
N PHE A 171 9.09 -10.18 -0.91
CA PHE A 171 10.47 -10.65 -0.96
C PHE A 171 10.97 -10.63 -2.40
N ASN A 172 12.28 -10.64 -2.57
CA ASN A 172 12.90 -10.65 -3.88
C ASN A 172 12.53 -11.92 -4.65
N THR A 173 12.14 -11.77 -5.90
CA THR A 173 11.99 -12.86 -6.87
C THR A 173 13.22 -12.91 -7.78
N ALA A 174 13.28 -13.91 -8.67
CA ALA A 174 14.35 -14.00 -9.66
C ALA A 174 14.39 -12.82 -10.64
N SER A 175 13.27 -12.10 -10.79
CA SER A 175 13.12 -11.02 -11.77
C SER A 175 12.88 -9.64 -11.15
N ARG A 176 12.47 -9.55 -9.87
CA ARG A 176 12.11 -8.29 -9.21
C ARG A 176 12.57 -8.28 -7.76
N GLU A 177 12.93 -7.09 -7.29
CA GLU A 177 13.23 -6.87 -5.87
C GLU A 177 11.94 -6.66 -5.09
N ARG A 178 12.00 -6.94 -3.78
CA ARG A 178 10.90 -6.67 -2.85
C ARG A 178 10.46 -5.21 -2.90
N GLY A 179 9.17 -5.01 -2.70
CA GLY A 179 8.52 -3.71 -2.70
C GLY A 179 8.43 -3.04 -1.33
N ILE A 180 8.71 -3.75 -0.23
CA ILE A 180 8.72 -3.19 1.13
C ILE A 180 10.13 -3.32 1.71
N GLY A 181 10.65 -2.23 2.26
CA GLY A 181 11.95 -2.23 2.92
C GLY A 181 12.05 -1.26 4.09
N LEU A 182 13.16 -1.35 4.81
CA LEU A 182 13.52 -0.45 5.90
C LEU A 182 14.72 0.40 5.50
N TRP A 183 14.58 1.72 5.62
CA TRP A 183 15.65 2.69 5.38
C TRP A 183 15.71 3.70 6.52
N GLY A 184 16.86 3.80 7.20
CA GLY A 184 17.05 4.71 8.32
C GLY A 184 15.99 4.54 9.40
N SER A 185 15.70 3.30 9.78
CA SER A 185 14.69 2.93 10.79
C SER A 185 13.24 3.25 10.42
N LYS A 186 12.97 3.61 9.16
CA LYS A 186 11.63 3.89 8.63
C LYS A 186 11.26 2.87 7.58
N MET A 187 10.05 2.32 7.68
CA MET A 187 9.53 1.43 6.66
C MET A 187 9.07 2.24 5.45
N CYS A 188 9.31 1.72 4.26
CA CYS A 188 8.88 2.35 3.02
C CYS A 188 8.43 1.32 1.99
N SER A 189 7.60 1.78 1.05
CA SER A 189 7.38 1.07 -0.20
C SER A 189 8.30 1.59 -1.30
N ILE A 190 8.76 0.68 -2.14
CA ILE A 190 9.68 0.92 -3.24
C ILE A 190 8.99 0.45 -4.53
N THR A 191 8.62 1.40 -5.37
CA THR A 191 7.99 1.14 -6.67
C THR A 191 8.91 1.55 -7.82
N ARG A 192 8.97 0.75 -8.88
CA ARG A 192 9.65 1.10 -10.14
C ARG A 192 8.66 1.73 -11.11
N HIS A 193 8.95 2.94 -11.58
CA HIS A 193 8.07 3.63 -12.54
C HIS A 193 8.44 3.25 -13.98
N HIS A 194 7.66 2.35 -14.58
CA HIS A 194 7.91 1.82 -15.91
C HIS A 194 7.58 2.78 -17.07
N LYS A 195 6.81 3.86 -16.85
CA LYS A 195 6.44 4.78 -17.94
C LYS A 195 7.61 5.64 -18.44
N ALA A 196 8.66 5.81 -17.64
CA ALA A 196 9.90 6.45 -18.08
C ALA A 196 10.80 5.54 -18.95
N ARG A 197 10.56 4.21 -18.93
CA ARG A 197 11.26 3.26 -19.81
C ARG A 197 10.86 3.41 -21.27
N LEU A 198 9.56 3.53 -21.54
CA LEU A 198 9.03 3.65 -22.90
C LEU A 198 9.29 5.03 -23.53
N ALA A 199 9.50 6.07 -22.72
CA ALA A 199 9.66 7.44 -23.20
C ALA A 199 11.11 7.97 -23.15
N THR A 200 11.93 7.53 -22.18
CA THR A 200 13.25 8.13 -21.90
C THR A 200 14.35 7.12 -21.57
N ASN A 201 14.09 5.80 -21.67
CA ASN A 201 15.02 4.72 -21.31
C ASN A 201 15.65 4.83 -19.89
N ASN A 202 15.01 5.60 -18.99
CA ASN A 202 15.46 5.81 -17.62
C ASN A 202 14.42 5.23 -16.66
N GLU A 203 14.81 4.24 -15.86
CA GLU A 203 14.01 3.75 -14.73
C GLU A 203 14.41 4.54 -13.48
N PHE A 204 13.43 4.97 -12.69
CA PHE A 204 13.70 5.56 -11.37
C PHE A 204 12.80 4.91 -10.32
N TYR A 205 13.37 4.80 -9.13
CA TYR A 205 12.68 4.29 -7.95
C TYR A 205 11.88 5.42 -7.30
N ILE A 206 10.65 5.11 -6.91
CA ILE A 206 9.86 5.98 -6.04
C ILE A 206 9.74 5.29 -4.69
N VAL A 207 10.29 5.95 -3.67
CA VAL A 207 10.26 5.51 -2.28
C VAL A 207 9.22 6.31 -1.52
N ARG A 208 8.31 5.64 -0.83
CA ARG A 208 7.27 6.26 0.01
C ARG A 208 7.39 5.73 1.43
N PHE A 209 7.76 6.61 2.35
CA PHE A 209 7.89 6.28 3.77
C PHE A 209 6.53 6.25 4.45
N PHE A 210 6.38 5.30 5.36
CA PHE A 210 5.18 5.15 6.18
C PHE A 210 5.39 5.77 7.56
N SER A 211 4.30 6.23 8.16
CA SER A 211 4.24 6.58 9.58
C SER A 211 4.47 5.35 10.45
N ILE A 212 4.82 5.56 11.72
CA ILE A 212 5.06 4.47 12.68
C ILE A 212 3.83 3.56 12.82
N PRO A 213 2.58 4.07 12.96
CA PRO A 213 1.40 3.22 13.05
C PRO A 213 1.23 2.30 11.83
N VAL A 214 1.38 2.83 10.61
CA VAL A 214 1.24 2.03 9.38
C VAL A 214 2.39 1.03 9.22
N SER A 215 3.61 1.44 9.57
CA SER A 215 4.79 0.55 9.58
C SER A 215 4.57 -0.67 10.49
N ARG A 216 3.97 -0.46 11.67
CA ARG A 216 3.63 -1.57 12.59
C ARG A 216 2.60 -2.53 11.99
N LEU A 217 1.57 -2.03 11.32
CA LEU A 217 0.57 -2.88 10.69
C LEU A 217 1.17 -3.72 9.55
N ILE A 218 2.00 -3.09 8.70
CA ILE A 218 2.70 -3.81 7.62
C ILE A 218 3.67 -4.85 8.19
N PHE A 219 4.41 -4.51 9.24
CA PHE A 219 5.28 -5.45 9.95
C PHE A 219 4.49 -6.65 10.49
N GLN A 220 3.39 -6.40 11.22
CA GLN A 220 2.55 -7.46 11.79
C GLN A 220 1.97 -8.36 10.69
N TYR A 221 1.55 -7.76 9.58
CA TYR A 221 1.08 -8.49 8.42
C TYR A 221 2.15 -9.41 7.83
N LEU A 222 3.34 -8.88 7.54
CA LEU A 222 4.43 -9.63 6.90
C LEU A 222 5.01 -10.73 7.79
N VAL A 223 5.12 -10.47 9.10
CA VAL A 223 5.78 -11.37 10.06
C VAL A 223 4.84 -12.43 10.64
N TYR A 224 3.57 -12.08 10.89
CA TYR A 224 2.65 -12.97 11.61
C TYR A 224 1.44 -13.37 10.76
N ILE A 225 0.66 -12.41 10.28
CA ILE A 225 -0.66 -12.69 9.68
C ILE A 225 -0.53 -13.44 8.35
N ARG A 226 0.34 -12.97 7.43
CA ARG A 226 0.54 -13.62 6.13
C ARG A 226 1.07 -15.06 6.28
N PRO A 227 2.11 -15.34 7.09
CA PRO A 227 2.55 -16.72 7.34
C PRO A 227 1.48 -17.64 7.95
N VAL A 228 0.62 -17.12 8.83
CA VAL A 228 -0.53 -17.88 9.36
C VAL A 228 -1.54 -18.19 8.27
N ALA A 229 -1.92 -17.20 7.45
CA ALA A 229 -2.83 -17.40 6.32
C ALA A 229 -2.29 -18.43 5.32
N ILE A 230 -0.98 -18.36 4.98
CA ILE A 230 -0.31 -19.37 4.13
C ILE A 230 -0.32 -20.75 4.80
N SER A 231 -0.10 -20.82 6.11
CA SER A 231 -0.17 -22.08 6.86
C SER A 231 -1.57 -22.70 6.83
N ILE A 232 -2.61 -21.87 6.93
CA ILE A 232 -4.01 -22.29 6.81
C ILE A 232 -4.29 -22.84 5.39
N LEU A 233 -3.87 -22.13 4.34
CA LEU A 233 -3.99 -22.62 2.95
C LEU A 233 -3.36 -24.01 2.78
N ARG A 234 -2.14 -24.18 3.27
CA ARG A 234 -1.42 -25.45 3.17
C ARG A 234 -2.07 -26.56 3.99
N LYS A 235 -2.45 -26.29 5.24
CA LYS A 235 -2.89 -27.33 6.19
C LYS A 235 -4.38 -27.66 6.08
N CYS A 236 -5.23 -26.68 5.79
CA CYS A 236 -6.68 -26.85 5.72
C CYS A 236 -7.18 -27.09 4.28
N PHE A 237 -6.46 -26.57 3.27
CA PHE A 237 -6.91 -26.61 1.88
C PHE A 237 -5.91 -27.30 0.93
N HIS A 238 -4.76 -27.76 1.43
CA HIS A 238 -3.72 -28.43 0.62
C HIS A 238 -3.22 -27.58 -0.56
N ILE A 239 -3.21 -26.27 -0.40
CA ILE A 239 -2.74 -25.31 -1.41
C ILE A 239 -1.38 -24.77 -0.99
N GLU A 240 -0.37 -24.95 -1.84
CA GLU A 240 0.91 -24.27 -1.68
C GLU A 240 0.86 -22.87 -2.31
N HIS A 241 1.33 -21.87 -1.57
CA HIS A 241 1.39 -20.49 -2.03
C HIS A 241 2.83 -19.98 -1.97
N THR A 242 3.39 -19.67 -3.14
CA THR A 242 4.78 -19.22 -3.32
C THR A 242 4.87 -17.84 -3.96
N ASP A 243 3.73 -17.20 -4.24
CA ASP A 243 3.70 -15.90 -4.88
C ASP A 243 4.26 -14.82 -3.95
N ALA A 244 5.12 -13.97 -4.51
CA ALA A 244 5.73 -12.86 -3.82
C ALA A 244 4.77 -11.67 -3.69
N LEU A 245 3.68 -11.61 -4.46
CA LEU A 245 2.79 -10.46 -4.49
C LEU A 245 2.24 -10.11 -3.09
N LEU A 246 2.44 -8.85 -2.69
CA LEU A 246 2.02 -8.34 -1.39
C LEU A 246 0.50 -8.36 -1.23
N PHE A 247 -0.21 -7.84 -2.24
CA PHE A 247 -1.67 -7.73 -2.29
C PHE A 247 -2.28 -8.90 -3.06
N SER A 248 -2.26 -10.08 -2.45
CA SER A 248 -2.81 -11.31 -3.02
C SER A 248 -4.03 -11.77 -2.21
N PRO A 249 -5.21 -12.01 -2.84
CA PRO A 249 -6.40 -12.51 -2.16
C PRO A 249 -6.27 -13.99 -1.83
N LEU A 250 -5.73 -14.28 -0.65
CA LEU A 250 -5.45 -15.66 -0.22
C LEU A 250 -6.74 -16.47 -0.05
N SER A 251 -7.88 -15.83 0.25
CA SER A 251 -9.17 -16.52 0.36
C SER A 251 -9.68 -17.10 -0.97
N GLN A 252 -9.21 -16.57 -2.10
CA GLN A 252 -9.70 -16.89 -3.46
C GLN A 252 -8.82 -17.92 -4.18
N ILE A 253 -7.66 -18.24 -3.63
CA ILE A 253 -6.74 -19.22 -4.22
C ILE A 253 -7.39 -20.61 -4.21
N GLY A 254 -7.30 -21.31 -5.34
CA GLY A 254 -7.93 -22.62 -5.55
C GLY A 254 -9.42 -22.58 -5.92
N LEU A 255 -10.05 -21.39 -5.96
CA LEU A 255 -11.44 -21.21 -6.39
C LEU A 255 -11.51 -20.46 -7.73
N LYS A 256 -11.10 -19.19 -7.71
CA LYS A 256 -11.04 -18.27 -8.85
C LYS A 256 -9.92 -17.27 -8.57
N SER A 257 -8.69 -17.63 -8.96
CA SER A 257 -7.53 -16.78 -8.69
C SER A 257 -7.50 -15.60 -9.65
N THR A 258 -8.14 -14.49 -9.27
CA THR A 258 -7.99 -13.22 -9.97
C THR A 258 -7.21 -12.25 -9.09
N PRO A 259 -6.04 -11.76 -9.55
CA PRO A 259 -5.34 -10.69 -8.86
C PRO A 259 -6.23 -9.48 -8.63
N TRP A 260 -6.02 -8.76 -7.54
CA TRP A 260 -6.71 -7.50 -7.34
C TRP A 260 -6.31 -6.48 -8.41
N THR A 261 -7.30 -5.69 -8.82
CA THR A 261 -7.13 -4.69 -9.87
C THR A 261 -7.33 -3.29 -9.30
N VAL A 262 -7.09 -2.27 -10.12
CA VAL A 262 -7.41 -0.88 -9.79
C VAL A 262 -8.90 -0.71 -9.43
N SER A 263 -9.79 -1.56 -9.98
CA SER A 263 -11.21 -1.57 -9.61
C SER A 263 -11.42 -2.00 -8.17
N THR A 264 -10.72 -3.04 -7.70
CA THR A 264 -10.76 -3.48 -6.29
C THR A 264 -10.35 -2.35 -5.37
N PHE A 265 -9.20 -1.72 -5.64
CA PHE A 265 -8.74 -0.56 -4.87
C PHE A 265 -9.78 0.56 -4.87
N THR A 266 -10.33 0.91 -6.04
CA THR A 266 -11.29 2.02 -6.17
C THR A 266 -12.56 1.77 -5.35
N LYS A 267 -13.06 0.52 -5.32
CA LYS A 267 -14.20 0.14 -4.50
C LYS A 267 -13.89 0.29 -3.01
N GLU A 268 -12.72 -0.15 -2.56
CA GLU A 268 -12.31 -0.04 -1.16
C GLU A 268 -12.07 1.40 -0.72
N LEU A 269 -11.41 2.21 -1.55
CA LEU A 269 -11.25 3.64 -1.30
C LEU A 269 -12.62 4.32 -1.17
N ARG A 270 -13.56 4.04 -2.08
CA ARG A 270 -14.93 4.58 -2.02
C ARG A 270 -15.65 4.13 -0.76
N ARG A 271 -15.51 2.87 -0.35
CA ARG A 271 -16.11 2.35 0.88
C ARG A 271 -15.63 3.15 2.09
N HIS A 272 -14.33 3.41 2.19
CA HIS A 272 -13.78 4.24 3.28
C HIS A 272 -14.22 5.71 3.19
N CYS A 273 -14.23 6.30 1.99
CA CYS A 273 -14.71 7.67 1.80
C CYS A 273 -16.18 7.81 2.21
N SER A 274 -17.05 6.88 1.80
CA SER A 274 -18.47 6.91 2.16
C SER A 274 -18.75 6.67 3.64
N ALA A 275 -17.85 5.99 4.35
CA ALA A 275 -17.99 5.75 5.79
C ALA A 275 -17.48 6.92 6.65
N ALA A 276 -16.62 7.77 6.10
CA ALA A 276 -16.03 8.90 6.81
C ALA A 276 -16.96 10.12 6.77
N ALA A 277 -17.20 10.72 7.94
CA ALA A 277 -17.97 11.95 8.05
C ALA A 277 -17.27 13.11 7.35
N GLY A 278 -18.04 13.99 6.70
CA GLY A 278 -17.51 15.18 6.01
C GLY A 278 -16.80 14.90 4.69
N ILE A 279 -16.70 13.62 4.26
CA ILE A 279 -16.11 13.27 2.97
C ILE A 279 -17.17 13.28 1.86
N PRO A 280 -16.97 14.04 0.78
CA PRO A 280 -17.85 14.05 -0.38
C PRO A 280 -18.06 12.67 -1.03
N PRO A 281 -19.27 12.37 -1.55
CA PRO A 281 -19.50 11.15 -2.28
C PRO A 281 -18.73 11.13 -3.62
N GLY A 282 -18.46 9.93 -4.12
CA GLY A 282 -17.90 9.75 -5.46
C GLY A 282 -16.38 9.93 -5.58
N ILE A 283 -15.66 10.16 -4.47
CA ILE A 283 -14.20 10.19 -4.46
C ILE A 283 -13.63 8.80 -4.82
N GLY A 284 -13.24 8.65 -6.09
CA GLY A 284 -12.48 7.52 -6.60
C GLY A 284 -11.00 7.84 -6.72
N VAL A 285 -10.22 6.89 -7.24
CA VAL A 285 -8.76 6.97 -7.40
C VAL A 285 -8.30 8.25 -8.11
N GLN A 286 -8.94 8.61 -9.22
CA GLN A 286 -8.55 9.79 -10.01
C GLN A 286 -8.82 11.09 -9.24
N MET A 287 -10.01 11.23 -8.65
CA MET A 287 -10.39 12.41 -7.87
C MET A 287 -9.49 12.57 -6.64
N TYR A 288 -9.29 11.49 -5.86
CA TYR A 288 -8.44 11.52 -4.67
C TYR A 288 -7.02 11.97 -5.01
N ARG A 289 -6.47 11.47 -6.12
CA ARG A 289 -5.14 11.88 -6.58
C ARG A 289 -5.08 13.37 -6.91
N GLN A 290 -6.10 13.91 -7.56
CA GLN A 290 -6.17 15.33 -7.91
C GLN A 290 -6.32 16.21 -6.66
N ILE A 291 -7.12 15.77 -5.69
CA ILE A 291 -7.21 16.38 -4.34
C ILE A 291 -5.84 16.37 -3.65
N SER A 292 -5.14 15.24 -3.64
CA SER A 292 -3.82 15.09 -3.01
C SER A 292 -2.76 16.00 -3.63
N ILE A 293 -2.81 16.23 -4.95
CA ILE A 293 -1.96 17.19 -5.65
C ILE A 293 -2.29 18.61 -5.18
N ALA A 294 -3.56 19.02 -5.23
CA ALA A 294 -4.00 20.35 -4.83
C ALA A 294 -3.61 20.67 -3.37
N ILE A 295 -3.79 19.72 -2.44
CA ILE A 295 -3.39 19.84 -1.03
C ILE A 295 -1.88 20.08 -0.91
N THR A 296 -1.09 19.39 -1.71
CA THR A 296 0.37 19.48 -1.62
C THR A 296 0.89 20.80 -2.18
N GLU A 297 0.32 21.25 -3.29
CA GLU A 297 0.59 22.59 -3.84
C GLU A 297 0.27 23.69 -2.81
N ARG A 298 -0.82 23.54 -2.05
CA ARG A 298 -1.22 24.55 -1.05
C ARG A 298 -0.40 24.52 0.23
N HIS A 299 -0.12 23.34 0.79
CA HIS A 299 0.37 23.22 2.17
C HIS A 299 1.83 22.78 2.31
N VAL A 300 2.45 22.26 1.25
CA VAL A 300 3.79 21.65 1.31
C VAL A 300 4.81 22.48 0.52
N HIS A 301 4.35 23.50 -0.21
CA HIS A 301 5.20 24.39 -1.03
C HIS A 301 6.42 24.93 -0.27
N ASP A 302 6.23 25.42 0.96
CA ASP A 302 7.30 26.02 1.78
C ASP A 302 8.23 25.00 2.46
N ALA A 303 7.79 23.75 2.61
CA ALA A 303 8.55 22.67 3.26
C ALA A 303 9.49 21.93 2.28
N ALA A 304 9.36 22.19 0.98
CA ALA A 304 10.13 21.52 -0.06
C ALA A 304 11.52 22.15 -0.23
N ILE A 305 12.51 21.67 0.54
CA ILE A 305 13.92 21.91 0.22
C ILE A 305 14.20 21.35 -1.18
N ARG A 306 14.84 22.18 -2.02
CA ARG A 306 15.09 22.02 -3.47
C ARG A 306 15.41 20.58 -3.89
N PHE A 307 14.52 19.97 -4.66
CA PHE A 307 14.84 18.79 -5.47
C PHE A 307 14.38 19.01 -6.91
N ASN A 308 15.32 19.35 -7.79
CA ASN A 308 15.08 19.33 -9.22
C ASN A 308 15.62 18.01 -9.79
N ARG A 309 14.73 17.23 -10.43
CA ARG A 309 15.11 15.97 -11.06
C ARG A 309 15.65 16.11 -12.49
N PHE A 310 15.59 17.30 -13.10
CA PHE A 310 16.16 17.64 -14.42
C PHE A 310 16.42 19.18 -14.56
N ASP A 311 17.14 19.78 -13.61
CA ASP A 311 18.02 20.92 -13.90
C ASP A 311 19.37 20.29 -14.16
N ASP A 312 19.82 20.31 -15.39
CA ASP A 312 21.21 20.05 -15.71
C ASP A 312 21.98 21.36 -15.91
N THR A 313 21.31 22.54 -15.96
CA THR A 313 21.98 23.81 -16.36
C THR A 313 21.53 25.16 -15.76
N THR A 314 20.38 25.36 -15.09
CA THR A 314 19.90 26.74 -14.72
C THR A 314 19.19 26.91 -13.37
N GLY A 315 19.59 27.86 -12.53
CA GLY A 315 19.14 27.98 -11.13
C GLY A 315 17.66 28.35 -10.79
N THR A 316 16.66 28.08 -11.63
CA THR A 316 15.26 28.59 -11.44
C THR A 316 14.12 27.55 -11.48
N ALA A 317 14.37 26.25 -11.51
CA ALA A 317 13.26 25.29 -11.59
C ALA A 317 12.53 25.05 -10.25
N GLY A 318 11.18 25.10 -10.29
CA GLY A 318 10.31 25.02 -9.12
C GLY A 318 10.15 23.60 -8.53
N PRO A 319 10.10 23.44 -7.20
CA PRO A 319 10.06 22.16 -6.49
C PRO A 319 8.73 21.38 -6.59
N GLU A 320 7.63 22.01 -7.02
CA GLU A 320 6.31 21.38 -7.18
C GLU A 320 6.33 20.18 -8.15
N VAL A 321 7.29 20.19 -9.08
CA VAL A 321 7.54 19.12 -10.04
C VAL A 321 7.80 17.78 -9.33
N ALA A 322 8.48 17.75 -8.18
CA ALA A 322 8.80 16.50 -7.50
C ALA A 322 7.54 15.74 -7.03
N TYR A 323 6.55 16.47 -6.50
CA TYR A 323 5.28 15.90 -6.02
C TYR A 323 4.42 15.39 -7.17
N ALA A 324 4.35 16.15 -8.27
CA ALA A 324 3.70 15.70 -9.50
C ALA A 324 4.28 14.35 -9.96
N TRP A 325 5.61 14.20 -9.97
CA TRP A 325 6.24 12.95 -10.41
C TRP A 325 6.04 11.76 -9.46
N GLN A 326 5.83 11.98 -8.16
CA GLN A 326 5.47 10.90 -7.22
C GLN A 326 4.10 10.30 -7.53
N SER A 327 3.15 11.10 -8.02
CA SER A 327 1.90 10.55 -8.56
C SER A 327 2.10 9.95 -9.97
N GLY A 328 3.23 10.26 -10.61
CA GLY A 328 3.49 9.96 -12.02
C GLY A 328 2.76 10.92 -12.96
N HIS A 329 2.48 12.13 -12.51
CA HIS A 329 2.13 13.26 -13.35
C HIS A 329 3.44 13.91 -13.83
N ARG A 330 3.46 14.40 -15.08
CA ARG A 330 4.56 15.24 -15.57
C ARG A 330 3.92 16.62 -15.74
N PRO A 331 4.33 17.63 -14.95
CA PRO A 331 3.74 18.96 -15.01
C PRO A 331 3.94 19.58 -16.37
#